data_AF-A0A920DFH7-F1
#
_entry.id   AF-A0A920DFH7-F1
#
_cell.length_a   1.000
_cell.length_b   1.000
_cell.length_c   1.000
_cell.angle_alpha   90.00
_cell.angle_beta   90.00
_cell.angle_gamma   90.00
#
_symmetry.space_group_name_H-M   'P 1'
#
loop_
_entity.id
_entity.type
_entity.pdbx_description
1 polymer ?
#
loop_
_entity_poly.entity_id
_entity_poly.type
_entity_poly.pdbx_seq_one_letter_code
_entity_poly.pdbx_strand_id
1 'polypeptide(L)'
;MQPSMQSGSSKRFTRKKHKFIAGLLSALLPGLGHLYLGVYIKGLTFIFLLLLDLSALLYFSTIGIQINVPLLILLGLLIPVLYFINIYEVLQLADQIVMRKRRPHGQSDEEDRTLAPNFRFLAWERGISFGILLIVGGTLMVLFIQRPRWLQQYIALYGTTGTAVVLILIGGILLVREILLSLSFWKKQKNKRMALPYKIRIGRYTAALFIMITGILLLLDQIYQMEYTFELLRYWPFILVIWGIEFIISFILHQQFRPSSKRKYKSRFKPDFKGIIFSVTLIACIFVVTQQDHYTHLWNRVSLNLSSASMDYSEATDNRIVKDTIAVPVEMSTAAVLVENVNGDIRVNRGDVEQIQINTIVWVDQVEEIEAEAVAEASKVKVNEGKTIHISTSPQGYGSESKRQPRLNMTITIPDDRRFDLEVRTSNGAIYMDRPQAINNINVESGNGKIYIHSAIGDIRAKTLNGNISVANVTGSASLDTNRGDLRAEDVSKEISLSTQVGHIQASGIVGDIEAKTRNGNIKVMNPLNNLSLETLNGAVQVTSSMVGGNWNIYSAVGDINLSLPEDGDYTLEGSSTYGNLNSELPFTVKNREIQGTVGEGEYKITIEGNSDLIINQTQMTEGISEQQTTPRDEL
;
A
#
# COMPACT_ATOMS: atom_id res chain seq x y z
N MET A 1 -46.84 -63.15 -48.10
CA MET A 1 -46.36 -63.72 -46.82
C MET A 1 -44.86 -63.51 -46.73
N GLN A 2 -44.34 -63.25 -45.53
CA GLN A 2 -42.96 -62.89 -45.15
C GLN A 2 -42.65 -61.37 -45.08
N PRO A 3 -41.81 -60.91 -44.13
CA PRO A 3 -42.29 -60.53 -42.79
C PRO A 3 -41.76 -59.17 -42.30
N SER A 4 -42.29 -58.74 -41.16
CA SER A 4 -41.95 -57.56 -40.38
C SER A 4 -40.46 -57.45 -40.01
N MET A 5 -39.82 -56.33 -40.37
CA MET A 5 -38.54 -55.91 -39.79
C MET A 5 -38.76 -54.87 -38.69
N GLN A 6 -38.31 -55.23 -37.49
CA GLN A 6 -38.30 -54.43 -36.27
C GLN A 6 -37.40 -53.19 -36.44
N SER A 7 -37.89 -52.04 -36.00
CA SER A 7 -37.14 -50.80 -35.91
C SER A 7 -36.13 -50.86 -34.75
N GLY A 8 -34.85 -51.00 -35.08
CA GLY A 8 -33.76 -50.85 -34.11
C GLY A 8 -33.61 -49.39 -33.68
N SER A 9 -33.97 -49.08 -32.43
CA SER A 9 -33.67 -47.78 -31.82
C SER A 9 -32.15 -47.63 -31.66
N SER A 10 -31.53 -46.70 -32.38
CA SER A 10 -30.11 -46.39 -32.22
C SER A 10 -29.87 -45.71 -30.87
N LYS A 11 -29.31 -46.46 -29.92
CA LYS A 11 -28.76 -45.90 -28.67
C LYS A 11 -27.58 -45.00 -29.02
N ARG A 12 -27.78 -43.67 -29.02
CA ARG A 12 -26.69 -42.68 -29.09
C ARG A 12 -25.78 -42.85 -27.87
N PHE A 13 -24.60 -43.44 -28.07
CA PHE A 13 -23.49 -43.41 -27.13
C PHE A 13 -23.03 -41.96 -26.94
N THR A 14 -23.51 -41.27 -25.90
CA THR A 14 -22.95 -39.97 -25.50
C THR A 14 -21.76 -40.22 -24.58
N ARG A 15 -20.56 -39.74 -24.96
CA ARG A 15 -19.33 -39.83 -24.13
C ARG A 15 -19.62 -39.37 -22.70
N LYS A 16 -19.12 -40.12 -21.70
CA LYS A 16 -19.18 -39.72 -20.29
C LYS A 16 -18.36 -38.43 -20.12
N LYS A 17 -19.03 -37.33 -19.76
CA LYS A 17 -18.34 -36.07 -19.43
C LYS A 17 -17.81 -36.18 -18.00
N HIS A 18 -16.54 -35.85 -17.79
CA HIS A 18 -15.90 -35.96 -16.47
C HIS A 18 -15.88 -34.60 -15.77
N LYS A 19 -16.27 -34.58 -14.49
CA LYS A 19 -16.24 -33.38 -13.64
C LYS A 19 -14.84 -32.79 -13.55
N PHE A 20 -13.83 -33.64 -13.38
CA PHE A 20 -12.43 -33.23 -13.30
C PHE A 20 -11.98 -32.52 -14.58
N ILE A 21 -12.31 -33.07 -15.76
CA ILE A 21 -11.97 -32.47 -17.06
C ILE A 21 -12.70 -31.13 -17.25
N ALA A 22 -13.97 -31.05 -16.85
CA ALA A 22 -14.72 -29.79 -16.92
C ALA A 22 -14.07 -28.71 -16.03
N GLY A 23 -13.71 -29.07 -14.79
CA GLY A 23 -13.01 -28.18 -13.86
C GLY A 23 -11.63 -27.74 -14.38
N LEU A 24 -10.83 -28.68 -14.88
CA LEU A 24 -9.51 -28.40 -15.45
C LEU A 24 -9.59 -27.43 -16.65
N LEU A 25 -10.54 -27.66 -17.57
CA LEU A 25 -10.76 -26.77 -18.71
C LEU A 25 -11.20 -25.36 -18.25
N SER A 26 -12.07 -25.29 -17.24
CA SER A 26 -12.48 -24.03 -16.62
C SER A 26 -11.31 -23.27 -15.98
N ALA A 27 -10.33 -24.01 -15.45
CA ALA A 27 -9.12 -23.52 -14.82
C ALA A 27 -7.95 -23.34 -15.80
N LEU A 28 -8.17 -23.48 -17.10
CA LEU A 28 -7.18 -23.10 -18.12
C LEU A 28 -7.58 -21.78 -18.78
N LEU A 29 -8.85 -21.67 -19.18
CA LEU A 29 -9.39 -20.43 -19.71
C LEU A 29 -10.89 -20.31 -19.35
N PRO A 30 -11.31 -19.16 -18.77
CA PRO A 30 -12.69 -18.96 -18.36
C PRO A 30 -13.68 -19.21 -19.50
N GLY A 31 -14.57 -20.18 -19.31
CA GLY A 31 -15.61 -20.52 -20.27
C GLY A 31 -15.41 -21.85 -21.02
N LEU A 32 -14.18 -22.38 -21.12
CA LEU A 32 -13.93 -23.68 -21.77
C LEU A 32 -14.66 -24.85 -21.08
N GLY A 33 -14.73 -24.83 -19.75
CA GLY A 33 -15.48 -25.84 -18.99
C GLY A 33 -16.98 -25.84 -19.32
N HIS A 34 -17.58 -24.67 -19.56
CA HIS A 34 -18.97 -24.53 -19.97
C HIS A 34 -19.21 -25.06 -21.40
N LEU A 35 -18.27 -24.78 -22.32
CA LEU A 35 -18.29 -25.32 -23.69
C LEU A 35 -18.22 -26.86 -23.66
N TYR A 36 -17.33 -27.43 -22.85
CA TYR A 36 -17.23 -28.89 -22.67
C TYR A 36 -18.52 -29.50 -22.12
N LEU A 37 -19.18 -28.85 -21.17
CA LEU A 37 -20.47 -29.28 -20.63
C LEU A 37 -21.64 -29.10 -21.61
N GLY A 38 -21.45 -28.39 -22.73
CA GLY A 38 -22.44 -28.17 -23.78
C GLY A 38 -23.31 -26.93 -23.54
N VAL A 39 -22.89 -26.04 -22.62
CA VAL A 39 -23.57 -24.79 -22.29
C VAL A 39 -22.87 -23.64 -23.00
N TYR A 40 -23.02 -23.58 -24.33
CA TYR A 40 -22.18 -22.74 -25.19
C TYR A 40 -22.31 -21.24 -24.93
N ILE A 41 -23.54 -20.75 -24.72
CA ILE A 41 -23.80 -19.33 -24.46
C ILE A 41 -23.07 -18.85 -23.20
N LYS A 42 -23.08 -19.66 -22.13
CA LYS A 42 -22.34 -19.33 -20.90
C LYS A 42 -20.85 -19.30 -21.12
N GLY A 43 -20.31 -20.33 -21.81
CA GLY A 43 -18.90 -20.39 -22.13
C GLY A 43 -18.44 -19.15 -22.90
N LEU A 44 -19.16 -18.80 -23.97
CA LEU A 44 -18.88 -17.60 -24.77
C LEU A 44 -19.01 -16.30 -23.96
N THR A 45 -19.99 -16.22 -23.05
CA THR A 45 -20.17 -15.03 -22.21
C THR A 45 -18.97 -14.80 -21.30
N PHE A 46 -18.43 -15.83 -20.64
CA PHE A 46 -17.25 -15.70 -19.78
C PHE A 46 -15.99 -15.32 -20.58
N ILE A 47 -15.79 -15.95 -21.74
CA ILE A 47 -14.68 -15.61 -22.64
C ILE A 47 -14.79 -14.14 -23.05
N PHE A 48 -15.98 -13.71 -23.46
CA PHE A 48 -16.22 -12.35 -23.91
C PHE A 48 -16.03 -11.31 -22.80
N LEU A 49 -16.53 -11.57 -21.59
CA LEU A 49 -16.32 -10.67 -20.44
C LEU A 49 -14.84 -10.54 -20.09
N LEU A 50 -14.08 -11.63 -20.15
CA LEU A 50 -12.63 -11.60 -19.92
C LEU A 50 -11.91 -10.80 -21.01
N LEU A 51 -12.27 -10.97 -22.29
CA LEU A 51 -11.68 -10.19 -23.38
C LEU A 51 -12.01 -8.70 -23.28
N LEU A 52 -13.24 -8.38 -22.89
CA LEU A 52 -13.67 -7.00 -22.67
C LEU A 52 -12.89 -6.36 -21.52
N ASP A 53 -12.76 -7.06 -20.39
CA ASP A 53 -12.01 -6.62 -19.22
C ASP A 53 -10.52 -6.38 -19.55
N LEU A 54 -9.88 -7.34 -20.22
CA LEU A 54 -8.49 -7.19 -20.70
C LEU A 54 -8.35 -6.00 -21.65
N SER A 55 -9.31 -5.80 -22.56
CA SER A 55 -9.27 -4.65 -23.49
C SER A 55 -9.39 -3.31 -22.75
N ALA A 56 -10.23 -3.24 -21.71
CA ALA A 56 -10.38 -2.06 -20.87
C ALA A 56 -9.11 -1.81 -20.04
N LEU A 57 -8.54 -2.86 -19.42
CA LEU A 57 -7.29 -2.80 -18.67
C LEU A 57 -6.14 -2.24 -19.54
N LEU A 58 -5.99 -2.75 -20.76
CA LEU A 58 -4.96 -2.28 -21.70
C LEU A 58 -5.21 -0.84 -22.17
N TYR A 59 -6.47 -0.44 -22.36
CA TYR A 59 -6.83 0.94 -22.70
C TYR A 59 -6.44 1.92 -21.59
N PHE A 60 -6.92 1.67 -20.36
CA PHE A 60 -6.66 2.57 -19.23
C PHE A 60 -5.20 2.57 -18.77
N SER A 61 -4.47 1.47 -18.97
CA SER A 61 -3.04 1.39 -18.66
C SER A 61 -2.17 2.28 -19.56
N THR A 62 -2.59 2.50 -20.81
CA THR A 62 -1.74 3.14 -21.83
C THR A 62 -1.97 4.62 -22.04
N ILE A 63 -3.10 5.17 -21.58
CA ILE A 63 -3.51 6.52 -21.97
C ILE A 63 -2.89 7.63 -21.11
N GLY A 64 -2.14 7.29 -20.05
CA GLY A 64 -1.34 8.28 -19.29
C GLY A 64 -2.15 9.41 -18.65
N ILE A 65 -3.49 9.39 -18.73
CA ILE A 65 -4.37 10.21 -17.87
C ILE A 65 -3.98 9.82 -16.45
N GLN A 66 -3.53 10.82 -15.67
CA GLN A 66 -3.22 10.77 -14.23
C GLN A 66 -3.63 9.42 -13.64
N ILE A 67 -2.65 8.50 -13.55
CA ILE A 67 -2.89 7.06 -13.46
C ILE A 67 -4.00 6.80 -12.44
N ASN A 68 -5.20 6.43 -12.90
CA ASN A 68 -6.27 6.05 -11.99
C ASN A 68 -5.97 4.64 -11.44
N VAL A 69 -4.93 4.54 -10.60
CA VAL A 69 -4.40 3.28 -10.05
C VAL A 69 -5.51 2.40 -9.47
N PRO A 70 -6.47 2.92 -8.68
CA PRO A 70 -7.57 2.12 -8.15
C PRO A 70 -8.46 1.50 -9.23
N LEU A 71 -8.67 2.17 -10.37
CA LEU A 71 -9.44 1.61 -11.49
C LEU A 71 -8.71 0.41 -12.12
N LEU A 72 -7.39 0.51 -12.29
CA LEU A 72 -6.57 -0.60 -12.80
C LEU A 72 -6.53 -1.77 -11.84
N ILE A 73 -6.44 -1.51 -10.52
CA ILE A 73 -6.54 -2.55 -9.50
C ILE A 73 -7.91 -3.23 -9.54
N LEU A 74 -8.98 -2.46 -9.69
CA LEU A 74 -10.34 -3.01 -9.75
C LEU A 74 -10.54 -3.91 -10.99
N LEU A 75 -10.09 -3.46 -12.17
CA LEU A 75 -10.08 -4.26 -13.40
C LEU A 75 -9.19 -5.51 -13.23
N GLY A 76 -7.99 -5.36 -12.65
CA GLY A 76 -7.09 -6.47 -12.37
C GLY A 76 -7.68 -7.51 -11.40
N LEU A 77 -8.44 -7.07 -10.39
CA LEU A 77 -9.14 -7.95 -9.43
C LEU A 77 -10.39 -8.60 -10.05
N LEU A 78 -10.95 -8.01 -11.10
CA LEU A 78 -12.08 -8.58 -11.82
C LEU A 78 -11.71 -9.91 -12.51
N ILE A 79 -10.47 -10.05 -12.98
CA ILE A 79 -9.95 -11.28 -13.59
C ILE A 79 -10.05 -12.50 -12.64
N PRO A 80 -9.44 -12.52 -11.45
CA PRO A 80 -9.54 -13.65 -10.53
C PRO A 80 -10.96 -13.86 -10.01
N VAL A 81 -11.77 -12.80 -9.85
CA VAL A 81 -13.18 -12.93 -9.47
C VAL A 81 -13.99 -13.65 -10.55
N LEU A 82 -13.84 -13.27 -11.83
CA LEU A 82 -14.45 -13.97 -12.95
C LEU A 82 -13.99 -15.43 -13.02
N TYR A 83 -12.70 -15.67 -12.76
CA TYR A 83 -12.12 -17.01 -12.75
C TYR A 83 -12.77 -17.91 -11.69
N PHE A 84 -12.89 -17.40 -10.46
CA PHE A 84 -13.49 -18.12 -9.35
C PHE A 84 -14.96 -18.44 -9.63
N ILE A 85 -15.73 -17.45 -10.09
CA ILE A 85 -17.14 -17.64 -10.46
C ILE A 85 -17.26 -18.69 -11.57
N ASN A 86 -16.38 -18.63 -12.59
CA ASN A 86 -16.38 -19.55 -13.70
C ASN A 86 -16.15 -21.00 -13.24
N ILE A 87 -15.08 -21.25 -12.47
CA ILE A 87 -14.75 -22.59 -11.94
C ILE A 87 -15.89 -23.11 -11.07
N TYR A 88 -16.36 -22.29 -10.15
CA TYR A 88 -17.45 -22.66 -9.24
C TYR A 88 -18.70 -23.06 -10.00
N GLU A 89 -19.12 -22.27 -11.00
CA GLU A 89 -20.30 -22.57 -11.81
C GLU A 89 -20.12 -23.84 -12.64
N VAL A 90 -18.94 -24.06 -13.26
CA VAL A 90 -18.66 -25.29 -14.01
C VAL A 90 -18.72 -26.53 -13.13
N LEU A 91 -18.14 -26.49 -11.93
CA LEU A 91 -18.15 -27.63 -11.00
C LEU A 91 -19.57 -27.99 -10.58
N GLN A 92 -20.42 -26.99 -10.34
CA GLN A 92 -21.83 -27.21 -10.02
C GLN A 92 -22.63 -27.75 -11.21
N LEU A 93 -22.43 -27.19 -12.40
CA LEU A 93 -23.10 -27.65 -13.62
C LEU A 93 -22.68 -29.08 -13.98
N ALA A 94 -21.39 -29.42 -13.79
CA ALA A 94 -20.89 -30.77 -13.99
C ALA A 94 -21.56 -31.77 -13.06
N ASP A 95 -21.70 -31.44 -11.76
CA ASP A 95 -22.41 -32.28 -10.79
C ASP A 95 -23.88 -32.49 -11.20
N GLN A 96 -24.59 -31.43 -11.58
CA GLN A 96 -25.98 -31.54 -12.01
C GLN A 96 -26.16 -32.41 -13.25
N ILE A 97 -25.29 -32.27 -14.25
CA ILE A 97 -25.35 -33.04 -15.50
C ILE A 97 -25.03 -34.52 -15.23
N VAL A 98 -24.08 -34.81 -14.34
CA VAL A 98 -23.76 -36.18 -13.92
C VAL A 98 -24.91 -36.81 -13.14
N MET A 99 -25.52 -36.06 -12.21
CA MET A 99 -26.67 -36.53 -11.42
C MET A 99 -27.90 -36.80 -12.29
N ARG A 100 -28.22 -35.91 -13.25
CA ARG A 100 -29.33 -36.12 -14.20
C ARG A 100 -29.17 -37.39 -15.03
N LYS A 101 -27.95 -37.73 -15.45
CA LYS A 101 -27.67 -38.96 -16.22
C LYS A 101 -27.76 -40.26 -15.40
N ARG A 102 -27.72 -40.19 -14.07
CA ARG A 102 -27.83 -41.37 -13.18
C ARG A 102 -29.26 -41.71 -12.78
N ARG A 103 -30.27 -40.91 -13.17
CA ARG A 103 -31.68 -41.19 -12.86
C ARG A 103 -32.27 -42.24 -13.82
N PRO A 104 -33.00 -43.26 -13.31
CA PRO A 104 -33.75 -44.18 -14.16
C PRO A 104 -34.85 -43.43 -14.92
N HIS A 105 -35.06 -43.78 -16.19
CA HIS A 105 -36.11 -43.19 -17.04
C HIS A 105 -37.49 -43.48 -16.43
N GLY A 106 -38.21 -42.45 -15.97
CA GLY A 106 -39.60 -42.61 -15.50
C GLY A 106 -40.09 -41.64 -14.40
N GLN A 107 -39.23 -40.83 -13.77
CA GLN A 107 -39.67 -39.79 -12.81
C GLN A 107 -39.89 -38.45 -13.52
N SER A 108 -41.03 -37.81 -13.25
CA SER A 108 -41.59 -36.65 -13.95
C SER A 108 -40.80 -35.35 -13.76
N ASP A 109 -40.92 -34.46 -14.76
CA ASP A 109 -40.31 -33.12 -14.85
C ASP A 109 -40.64 -32.15 -13.68
N GLU A 110 -41.53 -32.51 -12.76
CA GLU A 110 -41.96 -31.65 -11.66
C GLU A 110 -40.93 -31.54 -10.52
N GLU A 111 -40.13 -32.58 -10.25
CA GLU A 111 -39.03 -32.50 -9.27
C GLU A 111 -37.79 -31.78 -9.81
N ASP A 112 -37.63 -31.68 -11.13
CA ASP A 112 -36.49 -31.00 -11.75
C ASP A 112 -36.53 -29.46 -11.52
N ARG A 113 -37.71 -28.93 -11.18
CA ARG A 113 -37.88 -27.53 -10.76
C ARG A 113 -37.44 -27.25 -9.32
N THR A 114 -37.40 -28.25 -8.45
CA THR A 114 -37.05 -28.08 -7.03
C THR A 114 -35.55 -28.21 -6.78
N LEU A 115 -34.83 -28.95 -7.64
CA LEU A 115 -33.40 -29.21 -7.52
C LEU A 115 -32.49 -28.27 -8.33
N ALA A 116 -33.03 -27.49 -9.27
CA ALA A 116 -32.25 -26.46 -9.95
C ALA A 116 -31.94 -25.32 -8.98
N PRO A 117 -30.67 -25.08 -8.59
CA PRO A 117 -30.31 -23.87 -7.86
C PRO A 117 -30.68 -22.69 -8.76
N ASN A 118 -31.54 -21.80 -8.26
CA ASN A 118 -31.88 -20.53 -8.90
C ASN A 118 -30.69 -19.53 -8.84
N PHE A 119 -29.47 -19.97 -9.18
CA PHE A 119 -28.32 -19.11 -9.37
C PHE A 119 -28.31 -18.60 -10.81
N ARG A 120 -29.25 -17.71 -11.10
CA ARG A 120 -29.23 -16.87 -12.30
C ARG A 120 -28.30 -15.68 -12.04
N PHE A 121 -26.99 -15.93 -11.89
CA PHE A 121 -26.04 -14.84 -11.66
C PHE A 121 -25.96 -13.93 -12.90
N LEU A 122 -25.94 -14.54 -14.09
CA LEU A 122 -26.19 -13.85 -15.36
C LEU A 122 -27.51 -14.33 -15.96
N ALA A 123 -28.57 -13.54 -15.81
CA ALA A 123 -29.87 -13.82 -16.43
C ALA A 123 -29.88 -13.58 -17.96
N TRP A 124 -28.81 -13.92 -18.67
CA TRP A 124 -28.68 -13.82 -20.13
C TRP A 124 -29.05 -15.09 -20.89
N GLU A 125 -29.55 -16.11 -20.20
CA GLU A 125 -29.88 -17.42 -20.78
C GLU A 125 -31.09 -17.41 -21.75
N ARG A 126 -31.82 -16.30 -21.89
CA ARG A 126 -33.04 -16.26 -22.71
C ARG A 126 -33.14 -15.00 -23.56
N GLY A 127 -33.27 -15.20 -24.87
CA GLY A 127 -33.66 -14.18 -25.86
C GLY A 127 -32.50 -13.33 -26.40
N ILE A 128 -32.82 -12.09 -26.76
CA ILE A 128 -31.96 -11.13 -27.50
C ILE A 128 -30.78 -10.61 -26.65
N SER A 129 -30.77 -10.87 -25.35
CA SER A 129 -29.82 -10.28 -24.39
C SER A 129 -28.36 -10.64 -24.65
N PHE A 130 -28.05 -11.89 -25.02
CA PHE A 130 -26.70 -12.28 -25.42
C PHE A 130 -26.23 -11.56 -26.70
N GLY A 131 -27.14 -11.33 -27.65
CA GLY A 131 -26.83 -10.55 -28.86
C GLY A 131 -26.53 -9.09 -28.53
N ILE A 132 -27.32 -8.48 -27.63
CA ILE A 132 -27.06 -7.10 -27.16
C ILE A 132 -25.70 -7.01 -26.47
N LEU A 133 -25.34 -7.99 -25.64
CA LEU A 133 -24.02 -8.04 -25.02
C LEU A 133 -22.89 -8.02 -26.05
N LEU A 134 -22.99 -8.85 -27.09
CA LEU A 134 -21.97 -8.92 -28.13
C LEU A 134 -21.88 -7.62 -28.94
N ILE A 135 -23.01 -7.00 -29.26
CA ILE A 135 -23.03 -5.73 -30.00
C ILE A 135 -22.43 -4.62 -29.15
N VAL A 136 -22.93 -4.41 -27.92
CA VAL A 136 -22.50 -3.33 -27.04
C VAL A 136 -21.06 -3.54 -26.59
N GLY A 137 -20.73 -4.72 -26.07
CA GLY A 137 -19.39 -5.02 -25.60
C GLY A 137 -18.37 -5.11 -26.74
N GLY A 138 -18.77 -5.59 -27.91
CA GLY A 138 -17.89 -5.66 -29.09
C GLY A 138 -17.57 -4.27 -29.60
N THR A 139 -18.58 -3.37 -29.61
CA THR A 139 -18.37 -1.96 -29.93
C THR A 139 -17.41 -1.31 -28.92
N LEU A 140 -17.59 -1.55 -27.61
CA LEU A 140 -16.67 -1.05 -26.58
C LEU A 140 -15.24 -1.57 -26.76
N MET A 141 -15.08 -2.85 -27.05
CA MET A 141 -13.78 -3.47 -27.30
C MET A 141 -13.09 -2.84 -28.51
N VAL A 142 -13.82 -2.60 -29.61
CA VAL A 142 -13.29 -1.88 -30.78
C VAL A 142 -12.88 -0.45 -30.40
N LEU A 143 -13.69 0.26 -29.63
CA LEU A 143 -13.38 1.62 -29.17
C LEU A 143 -12.12 1.67 -28.30
N PHE A 144 -11.95 0.70 -27.39
CA PHE A 144 -10.77 0.58 -26.54
C PHE A 144 -9.50 0.19 -27.32
N ILE A 145 -9.63 -0.67 -28.33
CA ILE A 145 -8.47 -1.06 -29.15
C ILE A 145 -8.06 0.06 -30.11
N GLN A 146 -9.02 0.70 -30.78
CA GLN A 146 -8.76 1.73 -31.80
C GLN A 146 -8.38 3.09 -31.21
N ARG A 147 -8.73 3.35 -29.94
CA ARG A 147 -8.38 4.58 -29.21
C ARG A 147 -8.68 5.87 -30.00
N PRO A 148 -9.91 6.08 -30.48
CA PRO A 148 -10.19 7.27 -31.25
C PRO A 148 -10.06 8.52 -30.38
N ARG A 149 -9.50 9.60 -30.94
CA ARG A 149 -9.22 10.86 -30.19
C ARG A 149 -10.44 11.45 -29.50
N TRP A 150 -11.62 11.37 -30.12
CA TRP A 150 -12.86 11.87 -29.52
C TRP A 150 -13.23 11.14 -28.22
N LEU A 151 -12.92 9.84 -28.12
CA LEU A 151 -13.21 9.06 -26.93
C LEU A 151 -12.29 9.45 -25.77
N GLN A 152 -11.01 9.72 -26.07
CA GLN A 152 -10.05 10.20 -25.09
C GLN A 152 -10.47 11.57 -24.53
N GLN A 153 -10.82 12.50 -25.41
CA GLN A 153 -11.31 13.83 -25.01
C GLN A 153 -12.61 13.73 -24.20
N TYR A 154 -13.54 12.87 -24.62
CA TYR A 154 -14.79 12.66 -23.90
C TYR A 154 -14.56 12.09 -22.50
N ILE A 155 -13.70 11.08 -22.34
CA ILE A 155 -13.39 10.50 -21.03
C ILE A 155 -12.69 11.52 -20.13
N ALA A 156 -11.77 12.33 -20.68
CA ALA A 156 -11.06 13.36 -19.92
C ALA A 156 -11.98 14.49 -19.44
N LEU A 157 -12.92 14.94 -20.26
CA LEU A 157 -13.80 16.07 -19.94
C LEU A 157 -15.09 15.68 -19.22
N TYR A 158 -15.64 14.51 -19.55
CA TYR A 158 -16.98 14.10 -19.15
C TYR A 158 -17.03 12.73 -18.45
N GLY A 159 -15.89 12.14 -18.10
CA GLY A 159 -15.85 10.82 -17.46
C GLY A 159 -16.70 10.76 -16.18
N THR A 160 -16.45 11.67 -15.23
CA THR A 160 -17.20 11.76 -13.96
C THR A 160 -18.66 12.11 -14.19
N THR A 161 -18.96 13.16 -14.96
CA THR A 161 -20.33 13.60 -15.26
C THR A 161 -21.15 12.53 -15.99
N GLY A 162 -20.52 11.83 -16.93
CA GLY A 162 -21.15 10.76 -17.70
C GLY A 162 -21.56 9.60 -16.79
N THR A 163 -20.67 9.18 -15.88
CA THR A 163 -20.98 8.14 -14.89
C THR A 163 -22.11 8.57 -13.95
N ALA A 164 -22.12 9.82 -13.50
CA ALA A 164 -23.17 10.38 -12.64
C ALA A 164 -24.56 10.30 -13.31
N VAL A 165 -24.67 10.75 -14.56
CA VAL A 165 -25.95 10.72 -15.32
C VAL A 165 -26.43 9.28 -15.52
N VAL A 166 -25.52 8.36 -15.86
CA VAL A 166 -25.86 6.94 -16.04
C VAL A 166 -26.40 6.33 -14.74
N LEU A 167 -25.79 6.63 -13.59
CA LEU A 167 -26.25 6.15 -12.29
C LEU A 167 -27.64 6.69 -11.93
N ILE A 168 -27.89 7.98 -12.17
CA ILE A 168 -29.20 8.60 -11.93
C ILE A 168 -30.27 7.92 -12.79
N LEU A 169 -30.00 7.70 -14.08
CA LEU A 169 -30.93 7.04 -15.00
C LEU A 169 -31.21 5.59 -14.59
N ILE A 170 -30.17 4.80 -14.29
CA ILE A 170 -30.32 3.41 -13.87
C ILE A 170 -31.07 3.33 -12.53
N GLY A 171 -30.68 4.14 -11.54
CA GLY A 171 -31.34 4.21 -10.24
C GLY A 171 -32.82 4.59 -10.38
N GLY A 172 -33.13 5.61 -11.19
CA GLY A 172 -34.49 6.04 -11.49
C GLY A 172 -35.32 4.96 -12.18
N ILE A 173 -34.79 4.30 -13.21
CA ILE A 173 -35.48 3.20 -13.92
C ILE A 173 -35.78 2.05 -12.96
N LEU A 174 -34.84 1.67 -12.09
CA LEU A 174 -35.04 0.62 -11.10
C LEU A 174 -36.11 1.00 -10.08
N LEU A 175 -36.11 2.25 -9.63
CA LEU A 175 -37.07 2.78 -8.66
C LEU A 175 -38.49 2.79 -9.26
N VAL A 176 -38.66 3.34 -10.48
CA VAL A 176 -39.94 3.37 -11.20
C VAL A 176 -40.46 1.95 -11.45
N ARG A 177 -39.59 1.04 -11.88
CA ARG A 177 -39.96 -0.37 -12.10
C ARG A 177 -40.51 -1.01 -10.83
N GLU A 178 -39.87 -0.81 -9.69
CA GLU A 178 -40.31 -1.43 -8.43
C GLU A 178 -41.62 -0.77 -7.94
N ILE A 179 -41.78 0.55 -8.09
CA ILE A 179 -43.05 1.26 -7.82
C ILE A 179 -44.19 0.67 -8.67
N LEU A 180 -43.99 0.53 -9.99
CA LEU A 180 -45.02 0.02 -10.91
C LEU A 180 -45.41 -1.43 -10.56
N LEU A 181 -44.43 -2.27 -10.20
CA LEU A 181 -44.68 -3.64 -9.76
C LEU A 181 -45.48 -3.67 -8.46
N SER A 182 -45.15 -2.81 -7.50
CA SER A 182 -45.90 -2.64 -6.25
C SER A 182 -47.32 -2.18 -6.52
N LEU A 183 -47.53 -1.12 -7.30
CA LEU A 183 -48.86 -0.61 -7.65
C LEU A 183 -49.72 -1.63 -8.42
N SER A 184 -49.14 -2.33 -9.40
CA SER A 184 -49.84 -3.38 -10.15
C SER A 184 -50.29 -4.51 -9.23
N PHE A 185 -49.48 -4.86 -8.22
CA PHE A 185 -49.83 -5.86 -7.23
C PHE A 185 -51.01 -5.40 -6.38
N TRP A 186 -50.98 -4.15 -5.90
CA TRP A 186 -52.08 -3.56 -5.13
C TRP A 186 -53.40 -3.55 -5.91
N LYS A 187 -53.37 -3.17 -7.19
CA LYS A 187 -54.55 -3.17 -8.07
C LYS A 187 -55.10 -4.59 -8.28
N LYS A 188 -54.24 -5.60 -8.44
CA LYS A 188 -54.64 -7.01 -8.58
C LYS A 188 -55.18 -7.62 -7.28
N GLN A 189 -54.65 -7.21 -6.13
CA GLN A 189 -55.09 -7.68 -4.80
C GLN A 189 -56.44 -7.08 -4.41
N LYS A 190 -56.69 -5.80 -4.71
CA LYS A 190 -58.00 -5.14 -4.51
C LYS A 190 -59.11 -5.79 -5.34
N ASN A 191 -58.79 -6.25 -6.56
CA ASN A 191 -59.74 -6.88 -7.48
C ASN A 191 -60.00 -8.39 -7.23
N LYS A 192 -59.57 -8.96 -6.08
CA LYS A 192 -59.79 -10.38 -5.69
C LYS A 192 -59.38 -11.44 -6.75
N ARG A 193 -58.58 -11.10 -7.76
CA ARG A 193 -58.36 -11.97 -8.95
C ARG A 193 -57.11 -12.85 -8.92
N MET A 194 -56.23 -12.79 -7.91
CA MET A 194 -55.07 -13.69 -7.85
C MET A 194 -54.72 -14.16 -6.43
N ALA A 195 -54.48 -15.48 -6.31
CA ALA A 195 -53.94 -16.18 -5.17
C ALA A 195 -52.54 -16.72 -5.48
N LEU A 196 -51.58 -15.86 -5.84
CA LEU A 196 -50.17 -16.24 -5.95
C LEU A 196 -49.35 -15.52 -4.88
N PRO A 197 -48.42 -16.22 -4.19
CA PRO A 197 -47.57 -15.61 -3.17
C PRO A 197 -46.53 -14.74 -3.86
N TYR A 198 -46.83 -13.45 -4.04
CA TYR A 198 -45.83 -12.49 -4.48
C TYR A 198 -44.81 -12.30 -3.35
N LYS A 199 -43.57 -12.73 -3.59
CA LYS A 199 -42.47 -12.55 -2.65
C LYS A 199 -42.01 -11.10 -2.72
N ILE A 200 -42.51 -10.25 -1.83
CA ILE A 200 -41.97 -8.89 -1.65
C ILE A 200 -40.51 -9.05 -1.20
N ARG A 201 -39.61 -8.49 -2.00
CA ARG A 201 -38.18 -8.51 -1.77
C ARG A 201 -37.78 -7.16 -1.19
N ILE A 202 -37.57 -7.14 0.12
CA ILE A 202 -37.20 -5.92 0.87
C ILE A 202 -35.72 -5.65 0.61
N GLY A 203 -35.37 -4.43 0.22
CA GLY A 203 -34.00 -4.04 -0.12
C GLY A 203 -33.81 -3.47 -1.52
N ARG A 204 -34.86 -3.45 -2.34
CA ARG A 204 -34.77 -3.02 -3.74
C ARG A 204 -34.95 -1.52 -3.90
N TYR A 205 -35.84 -0.93 -3.09
CA TYR A 205 -36.02 0.51 -3.06
C TYR A 205 -34.78 1.19 -2.48
N THR A 206 -34.26 0.67 -1.38
CA THR A 206 -32.97 1.09 -0.82
C THR A 206 -31.83 1.01 -1.82
N ALA A 207 -31.66 -0.12 -2.51
CA ALA A 207 -30.61 -0.27 -3.52
C ALA A 207 -30.75 0.74 -4.68
N ALA A 208 -31.97 0.94 -5.21
CA ALA A 208 -32.21 1.88 -6.30
C ALA A 208 -32.01 3.35 -5.86
N LEU A 209 -32.49 3.70 -4.67
CA LEU A 209 -32.31 5.01 -4.07
C LEU A 209 -30.83 5.31 -3.84
N PHE A 210 -30.07 4.34 -3.35
CA PHE A 210 -28.66 4.53 -3.05
C PHE A 210 -27.81 4.75 -4.31
N ILE A 211 -28.09 4.01 -5.39
CA ILE A 211 -27.48 4.23 -6.72
C ILE A 211 -27.81 5.64 -7.23
N MET A 212 -29.06 6.05 -7.12
CA MET A 212 -29.51 7.37 -7.59
C MET A 212 -28.90 8.51 -6.78
N ILE A 213 -28.87 8.42 -5.44
CA ILE A 213 -28.27 9.43 -4.55
C ILE A 213 -26.78 9.57 -4.86
N THR A 214 -26.06 8.47 -5.01
CA THR A 214 -24.62 8.51 -5.35
C THR A 214 -24.40 9.21 -6.69
N GLY A 215 -25.24 8.94 -7.69
CA GLY A 215 -25.19 9.64 -8.98
C GLY A 215 -25.47 11.14 -8.85
N ILE A 216 -26.42 11.55 -8.01
CA ILE A 216 -26.70 12.97 -7.73
C ILE A 216 -25.51 13.65 -7.05
N LEU A 217 -24.92 13.00 -6.04
CA LEU A 217 -23.77 13.53 -5.30
C LEU A 217 -22.57 13.73 -6.23
N LEU A 218 -22.25 12.76 -7.09
CA LEU A 218 -21.18 12.90 -8.08
C LEU A 218 -21.41 14.06 -9.06
N LEU A 219 -22.66 14.31 -9.42
CA LEU A 219 -23.02 15.43 -10.29
C LEU A 219 -22.86 16.78 -9.54
N LEU A 220 -23.27 16.83 -8.27
CA LEU A 220 -23.10 18.00 -7.42
C LEU A 220 -21.62 18.31 -7.16
N ASP A 221 -20.80 17.29 -6.94
CA ASP A 221 -19.35 17.45 -6.76
C ASP A 221 -18.73 18.13 -7.97
N GLN A 222 -19.12 17.74 -9.18
CA GLN A 222 -18.64 18.38 -10.40
C GLN A 222 -19.13 19.83 -10.55
N ILE A 223 -20.42 20.11 -10.25
CA ILE A 223 -21.00 21.45 -10.44
C ILE A 223 -20.42 22.44 -9.45
N TYR A 224 -20.33 22.05 -8.18
CA TYR A 224 -19.97 22.95 -7.08
C TYR A 224 -18.49 22.90 -6.71
N GLN A 225 -17.70 21.99 -7.32
CA GLN A 225 -16.31 21.71 -6.94
C GLN A 225 -16.17 21.44 -5.42
N MET A 226 -17.12 20.71 -4.87
CA MET A 226 -17.18 20.30 -3.46
C MET A 226 -17.08 18.78 -3.36
N GLU A 227 -16.74 18.26 -2.17
CA GLU A 227 -16.53 16.82 -1.93
C GLU A 227 -17.75 16.14 -1.24
N TYR A 228 -18.98 16.36 -1.73
CA TYR A 228 -20.17 15.77 -1.11
C TYR A 228 -20.19 14.24 -1.16
N THR A 229 -19.55 13.62 -2.15
CA THR A 229 -19.45 12.15 -2.20
C THR A 229 -18.63 11.59 -1.04
N PHE A 230 -17.69 12.34 -0.46
CA PHE A 230 -16.91 11.91 0.70
C PHE A 230 -17.75 11.77 1.97
N GLU A 231 -18.79 12.59 2.12
CA GLU A 231 -19.72 12.51 3.25
C GLU A 231 -20.47 11.16 3.32
N LEU A 232 -20.52 10.40 2.22
CA LEU A 232 -21.07 9.03 2.25
C LEU A 232 -20.33 8.11 3.24
N LEU A 233 -19.02 8.30 3.46
CA LEU A 233 -18.26 7.54 4.46
C LEU A 233 -18.67 7.87 5.90
N ARG A 234 -19.14 9.11 6.13
CA ARG A 234 -19.64 9.51 7.44
C ARG A 234 -21.07 9.05 7.66
N TYR A 235 -21.89 9.10 6.62
CA TYR A 235 -23.32 8.85 6.68
C TYR A 235 -23.76 7.45 6.21
N TRP A 236 -22.84 6.52 5.92
CA TRP A 236 -23.19 5.16 5.52
C TRP A 236 -24.13 4.42 6.50
N PRO A 237 -24.12 4.65 7.84
CA PRO A 237 -25.06 3.97 8.75
C PRO A 237 -26.52 4.28 8.43
N PHE A 238 -26.82 5.41 7.76
CA PHE A 238 -28.17 5.73 7.31
C PHE A 238 -28.74 4.72 6.31
N ILE A 239 -27.90 3.97 5.60
CA ILE A 239 -28.35 2.88 4.71
C ILE A 239 -29.11 1.83 5.52
N LEU A 240 -28.62 1.48 6.72
CA LEU A 240 -29.30 0.53 7.61
C LEU A 240 -30.62 1.10 8.13
N VAL A 241 -30.67 2.40 8.40
CA VAL A 241 -31.89 3.10 8.84
C VAL A 241 -32.95 3.08 7.74
N ILE A 242 -32.59 3.46 6.50
CA ILE A 242 -33.53 3.45 5.35
C ILE A 242 -34.00 2.02 5.07
N TRP A 243 -33.11 1.02 5.21
CA TRP A 243 -33.49 -0.38 5.06
C TRP A 243 -34.44 -0.87 6.16
N GLY A 244 -34.25 -0.42 7.40
CA GLY A 244 -35.20 -0.64 8.49
C GLY A 244 -36.55 0.03 8.25
N ILE A 245 -36.56 1.26 7.74
CA ILE A 245 -37.80 1.97 7.36
C ILE A 245 -38.52 1.24 6.23
N GLU A 246 -37.81 0.81 5.19
CA GLU A 246 -38.38 0.01 4.09
C GLU A 246 -39.01 -1.28 4.63
N PHE A 247 -38.37 -1.92 5.61
CA PHE A 247 -38.87 -3.12 6.28
C PHE A 247 -40.18 -2.84 7.04
N ILE A 248 -40.22 -1.78 7.85
CA ILE A 248 -41.40 -1.39 8.64
C ILE A 248 -42.57 -1.01 7.72
N ILE A 249 -42.33 -0.18 6.70
CA ILE A 249 -43.35 0.22 5.72
C ILE A 249 -43.90 -1.02 5.01
N SER A 250 -43.02 -1.90 4.52
CA SER A 250 -43.42 -3.15 3.87
C SER A 250 -44.24 -4.05 4.81
N PHE A 251 -43.92 -4.06 6.10
CA PHE A 251 -44.64 -4.82 7.11
C PHE A 251 -46.05 -4.26 7.39
N ILE A 252 -46.16 -2.95 7.62
CA ILE A 252 -47.44 -2.26 7.89
C ILE A 252 -48.39 -2.38 6.70
N LEU A 253 -47.90 -2.09 5.49
CA LEU A 253 -48.68 -2.22 4.26
C LEU A 253 -49.15 -3.68 4.08
N HIS A 254 -48.33 -4.66 4.43
CA HIS A 254 -48.75 -6.05 4.34
C HIS A 254 -49.81 -6.44 5.38
N GLN A 255 -49.75 -5.85 6.58
CA GLN A 255 -50.72 -6.11 7.65
C GLN A 255 -52.08 -5.47 7.37
N GLN A 256 -52.10 -4.25 6.83
CA GLN A 256 -53.33 -3.46 6.59
C GLN A 256 -54.20 -4.05 5.46
N PHE A 257 -53.60 -4.70 4.48
CA PHE A 257 -54.31 -5.28 3.31
C PHE A 257 -54.48 -6.80 3.37
N ARG A 258 -54.38 -7.41 4.56
CA ARG A 258 -54.63 -8.86 4.77
C ARG A 258 -56.13 -9.19 4.72
N PRO A 259 -56.60 -10.06 3.82
CA PRO A 259 -57.96 -10.58 3.91
C PRO A 259 -58.12 -11.48 5.15
N SER A 260 -59.20 -11.26 5.91
CA SER A 260 -59.48 -11.90 7.21
C SER A 260 -59.46 -13.44 7.18
N SER A 261 -59.66 -14.07 6.01
CA SER A 261 -59.81 -15.53 5.89
C SER A 261 -58.50 -16.35 5.83
N LYS A 262 -57.30 -15.74 5.77
CA LYS A 262 -56.03 -16.48 5.57
C LYS A 262 -54.93 -16.13 6.58
N ARG A 263 -55.29 -15.95 7.86
CA ARG A 263 -54.36 -15.74 8.99
C ARG A 263 -53.36 -16.90 9.21
N LYS A 264 -53.58 -18.08 8.62
CA LYS A 264 -52.77 -19.30 8.82
C LYS A 264 -51.47 -19.41 8.02
N TYR A 265 -51.22 -18.58 7.00
CA TYR A 265 -49.97 -18.65 6.22
C TYR A 265 -48.96 -17.60 6.70
N LYS A 266 -47.86 -18.04 7.34
CA LYS A 266 -46.69 -17.19 7.61
C LYS A 266 -46.10 -16.73 6.27
N SER A 267 -46.34 -15.46 5.90
CA SER A 267 -45.61 -14.82 4.80
C SER A 267 -44.13 -14.78 5.19
N ARG A 268 -43.28 -15.45 4.42
CA ARG A 268 -41.83 -15.43 4.62
C ARG A 268 -41.30 -14.17 3.94
N PHE A 269 -41.14 -13.09 4.70
CA PHE A 269 -40.32 -11.95 4.29
C PHE A 269 -38.93 -12.46 3.93
N LYS A 270 -38.49 -12.23 2.69
CA LYS A 270 -37.15 -12.58 2.24
C LYS A 270 -36.41 -11.29 1.91
N PRO A 271 -35.45 -10.85 2.76
CA PRO A 271 -34.57 -9.75 2.40
C PRO A 271 -33.83 -10.04 1.10
N ASP A 272 -33.74 -9.06 0.20
CA ASP A 272 -32.99 -9.16 -1.06
C ASP A 272 -31.53 -8.76 -0.84
N PHE A 273 -30.84 -9.53 0.01
CA PHE A 273 -29.43 -9.31 0.32
C PHE A 273 -28.56 -9.18 -0.93
N LYS A 274 -28.89 -9.91 -2.00
CA LYS A 274 -28.16 -9.87 -3.27
C LYS A 274 -28.20 -8.48 -3.92
N GLY A 275 -29.36 -7.81 -3.89
CA GLY A 275 -29.52 -6.48 -4.48
C GLY A 275 -28.77 -5.42 -3.70
N ILE A 276 -28.86 -5.46 -2.37
CA ILE A 276 -28.18 -4.51 -1.48
C ILE A 276 -26.67 -4.66 -1.58
N ILE A 277 -26.16 -5.89 -1.45
CA ILE A 277 -24.71 -6.15 -1.56
C ILE A 277 -24.21 -5.67 -2.91
N PHE A 278 -24.91 -5.98 -4.00
CA PHE A 278 -24.53 -5.50 -5.33
C PHE A 278 -24.48 -3.97 -5.41
N SER A 279 -25.50 -3.26 -4.91
CA SER A 279 -25.49 -1.79 -4.92
C SER A 279 -24.36 -1.20 -4.05
N VAL A 280 -24.10 -1.77 -2.88
CA VAL A 280 -23.04 -1.30 -1.98
C VAL A 280 -21.67 -1.53 -2.60
N THR A 281 -21.42 -2.72 -3.16
CA THR A 281 -20.17 -3.02 -3.86
C THR A 281 -19.98 -2.10 -5.06
N LEU A 282 -21.02 -1.88 -5.87
CA LEU A 282 -20.98 -0.98 -7.02
C LEU A 282 -20.56 0.44 -6.59
N ILE A 283 -21.19 0.96 -5.53
CA ILE A 283 -20.93 2.32 -5.02
C ILE A 283 -19.55 2.42 -4.38
N ALA A 284 -19.10 1.40 -3.65
CA ALA A 284 -17.75 1.34 -3.13
C ALA A 284 -16.71 1.39 -4.27
N CYS A 285 -16.93 0.63 -5.35
CA CYS A 285 -16.05 0.67 -6.53
C CYS A 285 -16.03 2.06 -7.18
N ILE A 286 -17.20 2.68 -7.36
CA ILE A 286 -17.30 4.03 -7.94
C ILE A 286 -16.62 5.06 -7.05
N PHE A 287 -16.84 4.99 -5.75
CA PHE A 287 -16.23 5.86 -4.75
C PHE A 287 -14.69 5.78 -4.82
N VAL A 288 -14.15 4.56 -4.77
CA VAL A 288 -12.70 4.32 -4.84
C VAL A 288 -12.07 4.87 -6.12
N VAL A 289 -12.80 4.83 -7.24
CA VAL A 289 -12.32 5.34 -8.53
C VAL A 289 -12.46 6.87 -8.65
N THR A 290 -13.53 7.44 -8.11
CA THR A 290 -13.84 8.87 -8.27
C THR A 290 -13.14 9.76 -7.25
N GLN A 291 -12.93 9.27 -6.03
CA GLN A 291 -12.31 10.01 -4.91
C GLN A 291 -10.83 9.66 -4.74
N GLN A 292 -10.15 9.34 -5.84
CA GLN A 292 -8.78 8.85 -5.80
C GLN A 292 -7.80 9.84 -5.18
N ASP A 293 -7.92 11.14 -5.48
CA ASP A 293 -6.96 12.16 -5.03
C ASP A 293 -6.76 12.15 -3.50
N HIS A 294 -7.84 11.87 -2.76
CA HIS A 294 -7.82 11.82 -1.29
C HIS A 294 -7.01 10.64 -0.74
N TYR A 295 -7.00 9.50 -1.44
CA TYR A 295 -6.23 8.32 -1.04
C TYR A 295 -4.88 8.24 -1.73
N THR A 296 -4.60 9.09 -2.72
CA THR A 296 -3.34 9.09 -3.46
C THR A 296 -2.17 9.43 -2.54
N HIS A 297 -2.35 10.25 -1.50
CA HIS A 297 -1.30 10.49 -0.50
C HIS A 297 -1.01 9.26 0.39
N LEU A 298 -2.06 8.50 0.76
CA LEU A 298 -1.89 7.21 1.45
C LEU A 298 -1.23 6.19 0.54
N TRP A 299 -1.61 6.17 -0.73
CA TRP A 299 -0.99 5.34 -1.74
C TRP A 299 0.46 5.75 -1.97
N ASN A 300 0.81 7.03 -2.09
CA ASN A 300 2.19 7.52 -2.25
C ASN A 300 3.10 7.08 -1.09
N ARG A 301 2.58 7.05 0.14
CA ARG A 301 3.31 6.47 1.29
C ARG A 301 3.55 4.96 1.17
N VAL A 302 2.67 4.23 0.47
CA VAL A 302 2.80 2.78 0.23
C VAL A 302 3.50 2.47 -1.12
N SER A 303 3.40 3.36 -2.10
CA SER A 303 3.81 3.19 -3.50
C SER A 303 5.21 3.72 -3.80
N LEU A 304 5.89 4.31 -2.81
CA LEU A 304 7.33 4.55 -2.82
C LEU A 304 8.17 3.28 -3.10
N ASN A 305 7.54 2.10 -3.12
CA ASN A 305 8.18 0.81 -3.44
C ASN A 305 7.73 0.11 -4.73
N LEU A 306 6.71 0.60 -5.46
CA LEU A 306 6.18 -0.13 -6.65
C LEU A 306 6.41 0.60 -7.98
N SER A 307 6.47 1.93 -7.99
CA SER A 307 6.81 2.72 -9.19
C SER A 307 8.31 2.82 -9.42
N SER A 308 9.11 2.81 -8.35
CA SER A 308 10.58 2.80 -8.36
C SER A 308 11.17 1.49 -8.91
N ALA A 309 10.40 0.40 -8.98
CA ALA A 309 10.82 -0.85 -9.60
C ALA A 309 10.75 -0.85 -11.14
N SER A 310 10.16 0.19 -11.76
CA SER A 310 10.02 0.33 -13.23
C SER A 310 10.67 1.59 -13.81
N MET A 311 11.27 2.43 -12.97
CA MET A 311 11.97 3.64 -13.38
C MET A 311 13.47 3.37 -13.37
N ASP A 312 14.13 3.62 -14.49
CA ASP A 312 15.57 3.54 -14.58
C ASP A 312 16.19 4.88 -14.18
N TYR A 313 17.32 4.87 -13.49
CA TYR A 313 18.01 6.08 -13.05
C TYR A 313 19.32 6.26 -13.81
N SER A 314 19.58 7.50 -14.24
CA SER A 314 20.85 7.88 -14.85
C SER A 314 22.01 7.80 -13.87
N GLU A 315 23.17 7.33 -14.33
CA GLU A 315 24.43 7.34 -13.59
C GLU A 315 25.29 8.58 -13.91
N ALA A 316 26.29 8.87 -13.08
CA ALA A 316 27.16 10.03 -13.22
C ALA A 316 28.40 9.72 -14.10
N THR A 317 28.21 9.27 -15.34
CA THR A 317 29.32 8.80 -16.22
C THR A 317 29.52 9.58 -17.50
N ASP A 318 28.43 10.07 -18.14
CA ASP A 318 28.51 10.57 -19.52
C ASP A 318 28.41 12.11 -19.58
N ASN A 319 27.22 12.64 -19.89
CA ASN A 319 27.04 14.06 -20.16
C ASN A 319 26.79 14.81 -18.85
N ARG A 320 27.70 15.75 -18.51
CA ARG A 320 27.60 16.60 -17.32
C ARG A 320 27.22 18.03 -17.70
N ILE A 321 26.01 18.43 -17.36
CA ILE A 321 25.50 19.77 -17.63
C ILE A 321 25.36 20.55 -16.31
N VAL A 322 26.02 21.70 -16.22
CA VAL A 322 25.90 22.61 -15.07
C VAL A 322 24.78 23.59 -15.34
N LYS A 323 23.86 23.73 -14.37
CA LYS A 323 22.78 24.73 -14.42
C LYS A 323 23.21 26.04 -13.76
N ASP A 324 22.53 27.11 -14.15
CA ASP A 324 22.67 28.41 -13.49
C ASP A 324 22.32 28.30 -12.01
N THR A 325 23.06 29.04 -11.19
CA THR A 325 22.81 29.15 -9.75
C THR A 325 21.51 29.89 -9.51
N ILE A 326 20.60 29.28 -8.76
CA ILE A 326 19.37 29.92 -8.31
C ILE A 326 19.63 30.50 -6.92
N ALA A 327 19.49 31.81 -6.77
CA ALA A 327 19.56 32.50 -5.50
C ALA A 327 18.13 32.76 -4.99
N VAL A 328 17.82 32.26 -3.79
CA VAL A 328 16.49 32.36 -3.18
C VAL A 328 16.57 33.32 -2.00
N PRO A 329 15.81 34.43 -2.01
CA PRO A 329 15.82 35.38 -0.92
C PRO A 329 15.25 34.75 0.35
N VAL A 330 15.87 35.04 1.50
CA VAL A 330 15.41 34.57 2.80
C VAL A 330 14.68 35.71 3.50
N GLU A 331 13.40 35.54 3.77
CA GLU A 331 12.65 36.50 4.58
C GLU A 331 12.84 36.25 6.08
N MET A 332 12.54 37.25 6.90
CA MET A 332 12.48 37.08 8.37
C MET A 332 11.37 36.10 8.80
N SER A 333 10.35 35.92 7.95
CA SER A 333 9.22 35.01 8.17
C SER A 333 9.57 33.53 7.87
N THR A 334 10.66 33.29 7.13
CA THR A 334 11.07 31.95 6.70
C THR A 334 11.62 31.14 7.88
N ALA A 335 10.95 30.01 8.15
CA ALA A 335 11.24 29.13 9.28
C ALA A 335 11.80 27.76 8.86
N ALA A 336 11.52 27.30 7.64
CA ALA A 336 11.88 25.97 7.19
C ALA A 336 12.29 25.90 5.72
N VAL A 337 13.10 24.91 5.37
CA VAL A 337 13.52 24.59 4.00
C VAL A 337 13.18 23.13 3.70
N LEU A 338 12.32 22.91 2.71
CA LEU A 338 11.93 21.60 2.20
C LEU A 338 12.60 21.37 0.85
N VAL A 339 13.33 20.28 0.72
CA VAL A 339 14.06 19.89 -0.49
C VAL A 339 13.57 18.52 -0.96
N GLU A 340 13.04 18.43 -2.17
CA GLU A 340 12.60 17.18 -2.78
C GLU A 340 13.33 16.94 -4.11
N ASN A 341 14.03 15.79 -4.17
CA ASN A 341 14.66 15.29 -5.39
C ASN A 341 14.13 13.92 -5.77
N VAL A 342 14.15 13.62 -7.07
CA VAL A 342 13.82 12.27 -7.56
C VAL A 342 15.09 11.42 -7.66
N ASN A 343 16.13 11.90 -8.35
CA ASN A 343 17.36 11.16 -8.58
C ASN A 343 18.57 12.08 -8.51
N GLY A 344 19.58 11.70 -7.74
CA GLY A 344 20.82 12.44 -7.54
C GLY A 344 21.10 12.79 -6.09
N ASP A 345 22.36 13.11 -5.83
CA ASP A 345 22.84 13.39 -4.49
C ASP A 345 22.47 14.81 -4.06
N ILE A 346 22.06 14.97 -2.81
CA ILE A 346 21.78 16.27 -2.21
C ILE A 346 22.90 16.57 -1.21
N ARG A 347 23.58 17.70 -1.40
CA ARG A 347 24.52 18.26 -0.44
C ARG A 347 23.92 19.52 0.15
N VAL A 348 23.82 19.57 1.47
CA VAL A 348 23.42 20.76 2.21
C VAL A 348 24.61 21.21 3.04
N ASN A 349 25.09 22.42 2.79
CA ASN A 349 26.17 23.03 3.55
C ASN A 349 25.76 24.43 4.01
N ARG A 350 26.39 24.93 5.07
CA ARG A 350 26.29 26.34 5.44
C ARG A 350 27.51 27.12 4.96
N GLY A 351 27.30 28.38 4.60
CA GLY A 351 28.35 29.28 4.15
C GLY A 351 27.98 30.74 4.32
N ASP A 352 28.97 31.60 4.07
CA ASP A 352 28.86 33.06 4.11
C ASP A 352 28.15 33.58 2.84
N VAL A 353 26.83 33.38 2.81
CA VAL A 353 25.94 33.82 1.74
C VAL A 353 24.73 34.51 2.34
N GLU A 354 24.26 35.61 1.75
CA GLU A 354 23.06 36.33 2.22
C GLU A 354 21.75 35.61 1.83
N GLN A 355 21.78 34.82 0.76
CA GLN A 355 20.64 34.14 0.17
C GLN A 355 20.94 32.65 0.05
N ILE A 356 19.91 31.81 0.03
CA ILE A 356 20.11 30.38 -0.21
C ILE A 356 20.51 30.20 -1.67
N GLN A 357 21.67 29.58 -1.90
CA GLN A 357 22.20 29.31 -3.23
C GLN A 357 21.99 27.84 -3.58
N ILE A 358 21.39 27.58 -4.74
CA ILE A 358 21.13 26.23 -5.23
C ILE A 358 21.94 26.02 -6.52
N ASN A 359 22.96 25.18 -6.41
CA ASN A 359 23.79 24.75 -7.54
C ASN A 359 23.37 23.36 -7.99
N THR A 360 22.93 23.22 -9.24
CA THR A 360 22.44 21.95 -9.78
C THR A 360 23.33 21.46 -10.92
N ILE A 361 23.73 20.20 -10.85
CA ILE A 361 24.45 19.50 -11.92
C ILE A 361 23.56 18.36 -12.41
N VAL A 362 23.20 18.40 -13.69
CA VAL A 362 22.39 17.37 -14.34
C VAL A 362 23.32 16.41 -15.08
N TRP A 363 23.15 15.12 -14.82
CA TRP A 363 23.78 14.04 -15.56
C TRP A 363 22.74 13.31 -16.38
N VAL A 364 23.05 13.09 -17.65
CA VAL A 364 22.23 12.34 -18.60
C VAL A 364 23.13 11.34 -19.33
N ASP A 365 22.93 10.06 -19.06
CA ASP A 365 23.68 8.95 -19.62
C ASP A 365 22.98 8.31 -20.83
N GLN A 366 23.74 7.55 -21.63
CA GLN A 366 23.24 6.73 -22.74
C GLN A 366 22.54 7.47 -23.90
N VAL A 367 22.79 8.77 -24.04
CA VAL A 367 22.28 9.61 -25.14
C VAL A 367 23.38 10.52 -25.69
N GLU A 368 23.20 11.00 -26.92
CA GLU A 368 24.10 11.99 -27.51
C GLU A 368 24.02 13.33 -26.78
N GLU A 369 25.10 14.11 -26.83
CA GLU A 369 25.26 15.38 -26.10
C GLU A 369 24.12 16.37 -26.37
N ILE A 370 23.67 16.48 -27.63
CA ILE A 370 22.57 17.39 -28.03
C ILE A 370 21.24 16.98 -27.38
N GLU A 371 20.96 15.68 -27.29
CA GLU A 371 19.76 15.17 -26.63
C GLU A 371 19.87 15.35 -25.11
N ALA A 372 21.05 15.11 -24.54
CA ALA A 372 21.34 15.34 -23.13
C ALA A 372 21.12 16.81 -22.72
N GLU A 373 21.57 17.75 -23.54
CA GLU A 373 21.34 19.19 -23.33
C GLU A 373 19.84 19.51 -23.35
N ALA A 374 19.09 18.98 -24.32
CA ALA A 374 17.64 19.19 -24.39
C ALA A 374 16.91 18.63 -23.16
N VAL A 375 17.28 17.44 -22.69
CA VAL A 375 16.74 16.81 -21.47
C VAL A 375 17.11 17.63 -20.22
N ALA A 376 18.35 18.10 -20.15
CA ALA A 376 18.80 18.95 -19.06
C ALA A 376 18.02 20.27 -19.04
N GLU A 377 17.87 20.96 -20.18
CA GLU A 377 17.05 22.18 -20.33
C GLU A 377 15.58 21.98 -19.93
N ALA A 378 15.00 20.85 -20.30
CA ALA A 378 13.64 20.50 -19.91
C ALA A 378 13.51 20.18 -18.41
N SER A 379 14.57 19.69 -17.76
CA SER A 379 14.61 19.38 -16.33
C SER A 379 14.82 20.63 -15.50
N LYS A 380 13.79 21.04 -14.74
CA LYS A 380 13.78 22.32 -14.01
C LYS A 380 13.78 22.12 -12.49
N VAL A 381 14.39 23.04 -11.77
CA VAL A 381 14.24 23.18 -10.31
C VAL A 381 13.19 24.26 -10.06
N LYS A 382 12.12 23.90 -9.34
CA LYS A 382 11.05 24.81 -8.95
C LYS A 382 11.26 25.22 -7.49
N VAL A 383 11.24 26.52 -7.24
CA VAL A 383 11.33 27.09 -5.89
C VAL A 383 10.05 27.84 -5.60
N ASN A 384 9.38 27.49 -4.51
CA ASN A 384 8.26 28.25 -3.98
C ASN A 384 8.71 28.96 -2.69
N GLU A 385 8.59 30.28 -2.69
CA GLU A 385 8.98 31.15 -1.57
C GLU A 385 7.83 31.34 -0.58
N GLY A 386 8.18 31.63 0.68
CA GLY A 386 7.23 31.92 1.75
C GLY A 386 7.78 31.56 3.13
N LYS A 387 6.88 31.20 4.05
CA LYS A 387 7.25 30.74 5.41
C LYS A 387 8.10 29.46 5.37
N THR A 388 7.85 28.60 4.39
CA THR A 388 8.67 27.42 4.10
C THR A 388 9.13 27.53 2.66
N ILE A 389 10.44 27.53 2.44
CA ILE A 389 11.02 27.51 1.09
C ILE A 389 10.95 26.07 0.59
N HIS A 390 10.17 25.83 -0.46
CA HIS A 390 10.04 24.50 -1.07
C HIS A 390 10.83 24.43 -2.38
N ILE A 391 11.91 23.63 -2.38
CA ILE A 391 12.80 23.37 -3.51
C ILE A 391 12.46 21.97 -4.03
N SER A 392 11.92 21.89 -5.25
CA SER A 392 11.53 20.62 -5.86
C SER A 392 12.12 20.46 -7.26
N THR A 393 12.63 19.27 -7.57
CA THR A 393 13.08 18.95 -8.94
C THR A 393 11.93 18.44 -9.79
N SER A 394 11.81 18.93 -11.02
CA SER A 394 10.90 18.45 -12.04
C SER A 394 11.73 17.86 -13.19
N PRO A 395 12.27 16.64 -13.06
CA PRO A 395 13.07 16.00 -14.10
C PRO A 395 12.22 15.65 -15.33
N GLN A 396 12.84 15.70 -16.51
CA GLN A 396 12.24 15.22 -17.75
C GLN A 396 12.78 13.82 -18.05
N GLY A 397 11.89 12.82 -18.10
CA GLY A 397 12.26 11.45 -18.44
C GLY A 397 12.67 11.29 -19.90
N TYR A 398 13.68 10.46 -20.17
CA TYR A 398 14.24 10.20 -21.50
C TYR A 398 14.44 8.69 -21.74
N GLY A 399 14.97 8.34 -22.91
CA GLY A 399 15.12 6.95 -23.36
C GLY A 399 13.81 6.33 -23.87
N SER A 400 13.83 5.03 -24.15
CA SER A 400 12.66 4.31 -24.65
C SER A 400 11.49 4.42 -23.66
N GLU A 401 10.39 5.03 -24.11
CA GLU A 401 9.18 5.29 -23.31
C GLU A 401 9.33 6.32 -22.16
N SER A 402 10.35 7.20 -22.19
CA SER A 402 10.59 8.24 -21.15
C SER A 402 10.72 7.70 -19.72
N LYS A 403 11.14 6.43 -19.58
CA LYS A 403 11.24 5.75 -18.29
C LYS A 403 12.49 6.11 -17.50
N ARG A 404 13.57 6.55 -18.18
CA ARG A 404 14.84 6.86 -17.53
C ARG A 404 14.84 8.28 -17.01
N GLN A 405 15.13 8.46 -15.72
CA GLN A 405 15.17 9.76 -15.06
C GLN A 405 16.60 10.30 -15.00
N PRO A 406 16.85 11.55 -15.40
CA PRO A 406 18.17 12.17 -15.30
C PRO A 406 18.58 12.30 -13.84
N ARG A 407 19.88 12.39 -13.59
CA ARG A 407 20.42 12.53 -12.23
C ARG A 407 20.74 13.99 -11.95
N LEU A 408 20.01 14.59 -11.01
CA LEU A 408 20.17 15.97 -10.58
C LEU A 408 20.88 15.99 -9.24
N ASN A 409 22.20 16.23 -9.26
CA ASN A 409 22.94 16.49 -8.04
C ASN A 409 22.74 17.95 -7.63
N MET A 410 22.29 18.18 -6.40
CA MET A 410 22.05 19.52 -5.87
C MET A 410 23.03 19.82 -4.75
N THR A 411 23.61 21.02 -4.77
CA THR A 411 24.37 21.59 -3.66
C THR A 411 23.65 22.84 -3.20
N ILE A 412 23.12 22.81 -1.98
CA ILE A 412 22.33 23.87 -1.38
C ILE A 412 23.17 24.50 -0.27
N THR A 413 23.55 25.75 -0.49
CA THR A 413 24.31 26.54 0.48
C THR A 413 23.37 27.47 1.23
N ILE A 414 23.26 27.25 2.54
CA ILE A 414 22.39 27.97 3.45
C ILE A 414 23.21 29.08 4.17
N PRO A 415 22.65 30.29 4.35
CA PRO A 415 23.28 31.35 5.12
C PRO A 415 23.71 30.94 6.54
N ASP A 416 24.92 31.33 6.94
CA ASP A 416 25.48 31.06 8.28
C ASP A 416 24.81 31.89 9.40
N ASP A 417 24.14 32.98 9.06
CA ASP A 417 23.46 33.89 9.99
C ASP A 417 22.03 33.44 10.37
N ARG A 418 21.47 32.41 9.70
CA ARG A 418 20.08 31.95 9.90
C ARG A 418 19.95 30.45 10.11
N ARG A 419 19.10 30.06 11.07
CA ARG A 419 18.72 28.67 11.34
C ARG A 419 17.35 28.36 10.76
N PHE A 420 17.20 27.16 10.19
CA PHE A 420 15.95 26.72 9.56
C PHE A 420 15.66 25.27 9.95
N ASP A 421 14.40 24.93 10.17
CA ASP A 421 14.02 23.52 10.19
C ASP A 421 14.21 22.94 8.78
N LEU A 422 14.85 21.76 8.71
CA LEU A 422 15.29 21.17 7.44
C LEU A 422 14.50 19.90 7.17
N GLU A 423 13.95 19.80 5.96
CA GLU A 423 13.34 18.58 5.47
C GLU A 423 13.92 18.25 4.10
N VAL A 424 14.69 17.17 4.00
CA VAL A 424 15.41 16.79 2.78
C VAL A 424 14.99 15.38 2.38
N ARG A 425 14.45 15.24 1.18
CA ARG A 425 13.94 13.98 0.65
C ARG A 425 14.51 13.69 -0.73
N THR A 426 14.97 12.46 -0.94
CA THR A 426 15.36 11.97 -2.27
C THR A 426 14.84 10.55 -2.50
N SER A 427 14.42 10.20 -3.71
CA SER A 427 14.02 8.81 -4.02
C SER A 427 15.24 7.92 -4.30
N ASN A 428 16.25 8.45 -4.98
CA ASN A 428 17.49 7.74 -5.29
C ASN A 428 18.69 8.70 -5.25
N GLY A 429 19.55 8.57 -4.25
CA GLY A 429 20.72 9.42 -4.08
C GLY A 429 21.20 9.49 -2.63
N ALA A 430 22.47 9.81 -2.46
CA ALA A 430 23.04 10.07 -1.15
C ALA A 430 22.70 11.48 -0.67
N ILE A 431 22.47 11.63 0.63
CA ILE A 431 22.28 12.93 1.27
C ILE A 431 23.48 13.21 2.17
N TYR A 432 24.13 14.35 1.97
CA TYR A 432 25.23 14.83 2.79
C TYR A 432 24.84 16.16 3.41
N MET A 433 24.93 16.28 4.72
CA MET A 433 24.68 17.52 5.43
C MET A 433 25.88 17.85 6.29
N ASP A 434 26.50 19.00 6.02
CA ASP A 434 27.63 19.50 6.81
C ASP A 434 27.23 20.78 7.55
N ARG A 435 27.40 20.75 8.87
CA ARG A 435 27.04 21.80 9.81
C ARG A 435 25.58 22.29 9.73
N PRO A 436 24.55 21.42 9.55
CA PRO A 436 23.18 21.91 9.50
C PRO A 436 22.75 22.44 10.87
N GLN A 437 22.15 23.63 10.90
CA GLN A 437 21.61 24.23 12.13
C GLN A 437 20.11 24.47 11.99
N ALA A 438 19.33 23.68 12.72
CA ALA A 438 17.89 23.82 12.81
C ALA A 438 17.44 24.57 14.05
N ILE A 439 16.20 25.06 14.01
CA ILE A 439 15.55 25.65 15.18
C ILE A 439 15.12 24.51 16.10
N ASN A 440 14.51 23.48 15.51
CA ASN A 440 14.02 22.29 16.21
C ASN A 440 14.54 21.02 15.53
N ASN A 441 14.19 20.81 14.25
CA ASN A 441 14.26 19.47 13.64
C ASN A 441 14.99 19.46 12.29
N ILE A 442 15.71 18.36 12.06
CA ILE A 442 16.35 18.00 10.79
C ILE A 442 15.79 16.64 10.36
N ASN A 443 14.87 16.65 9.40
CA ASN A 443 14.25 15.46 8.83
C ASN A 443 14.92 15.11 7.50
N VAL A 444 15.45 13.89 7.38
CA VAL A 444 16.18 13.43 6.20
C VAL A 444 15.66 12.08 5.77
N GLU A 445 15.25 11.95 4.51
CA GLU A 445 14.73 10.70 3.94
C GLU A 445 15.36 10.40 2.59
N SER A 446 15.92 9.20 2.43
CA SER A 446 16.40 8.71 1.14
C SER A 446 15.81 7.35 0.81
N GLY A 447 15.16 7.21 -0.35
CA GLY A 447 14.68 5.90 -0.81
C GLY A 447 15.84 4.92 -0.96
N ASN A 448 16.85 5.28 -1.74
CA ASN A 448 18.08 4.50 -1.91
C ASN A 448 19.30 5.41 -1.88
N GLY A 449 20.16 5.24 -0.90
CA GLY A 449 21.41 5.98 -0.79
C GLY A 449 21.83 6.20 0.65
N LYS A 450 23.11 6.49 0.84
CA LYS A 450 23.67 6.77 2.16
C LYS A 450 23.26 8.14 2.66
N ILE A 451 23.06 8.27 3.96
CA ILE A 451 22.84 9.54 4.65
C ILE A 451 24.04 9.82 5.53
N TYR A 452 24.66 10.98 5.35
CA TYR A 452 25.80 11.43 6.15
C TYR A 452 25.51 12.81 6.72
N ILE A 453 25.47 12.93 8.04
CA ILE A 453 25.22 14.20 8.74
C ILE A 453 26.37 14.45 9.71
N HIS A 454 26.99 15.62 9.61
CA HIS A 454 28.14 16.00 10.43
C HIS A 454 27.93 17.37 11.08
N SER A 455 28.30 17.48 12.36
CA SER A 455 28.31 18.74 13.13
C SER A 455 26.94 19.45 13.17
N ALA A 456 25.88 18.71 13.47
CA ALA A 456 24.50 19.20 13.42
C ALA A 456 24.01 19.81 14.75
N ILE A 457 23.13 20.80 14.65
CA ILE A 457 22.41 21.39 15.79
C ILE A 457 20.91 21.25 15.56
N GLY A 458 20.22 20.64 16.51
CA GLY A 458 18.79 20.28 16.42
C GLY A 458 18.57 18.77 16.47
N ASP A 459 17.31 18.35 16.59
CA ASP A 459 16.93 16.95 16.70
C ASP A 459 16.85 16.32 15.31
N ILE A 460 17.56 15.19 15.11
CA ILE A 460 17.72 14.55 13.80
C ILE A 460 16.76 13.36 13.67
N ARG A 461 16.08 13.27 12.54
CA ARG A 461 15.37 12.08 12.09
C ARG A 461 15.84 11.70 10.70
N ALA A 462 16.62 10.63 10.58
CA ALA A 462 17.17 10.15 9.32
C ALA A 462 16.59 8.77 8.97
N LYS A 463 16.05 8.62 7.75
CA LYS A 463 15.44 7.37 7.28
C LYS A 463 15.93 6.97 5.91
N THR A 464 16.24 5.69 5.71
CA THR A 464 16.47 5.16 4.37
C THR A 464 15.92 3.74 4.17
N LEU A 465 15.58 3.35 2.94
CA LEU A 465 15.22 1.95 2.68
C LEU A 465 16.48 1.11 2.46
N ASN A 466 17.39 1.57 1.63
CA ASN A 466 18.66 0.89 1.38
C ASN A 466 19.81 1.91 1.39
N GLY A 467 20.69 1.80 2.38
CA GLY A 467 21.81 2.71 2.56
C GLY A 467 22.25 2.78 4.01
N ASN A 468 23.52 3.16 4.20
CA ASN A 468 24.10 3.38 5.51
C ASN A 468 23.73 4.78 6.00
N ILE A 469 23.47 4.92 7.30
CA ILE A 469 23.27 6.21 7.94
C ILE A 469 24.41 6.45 8.92
N SER A 470 25.13 7.55 8.73
CA SER A 470 26.20 7.96 9.64
C SER A 470 25.96 9.38 10.12
N VAL A 471 25.98 9.54 11.43
CA VAL A 471 25.76 10.81 12.11
C VAL A 471 26.90 11.05 13.11
N ALA A 472 27.49 12.24 13.08
CA ALA A 472 28.61 12.60 13.96
C ALA A 472 28.47 14.04 14.48
N ASN A 473 28.88 14.28 15.73
CA ASN A 473 28.88 15.59 16.39
C ASN A 473 27.50 16.27 16.38
N VAL A 474 26.54 15.72 17.15
CA VAL A 474 25.17 16.23 17.19
C VAL A 474 24.86 16.90 18.51
N THR A 475 24.48 18.17 18.44
CA THR A 475 23.88 18.91 19.55
C THR A 475 22.35 18.83 19.47
N GLY A 476 21.81 17.70 19.93
CA GLY A 476 20.40 17.34 19.88
C GLY A 476 20.20 15.84 20.15
N SER A 477 18.99 15.34 19.97
CA SER A 477 18.71 13.89 19.88
C SER A 477 18.81 13.40 18.43
N ALA A 478 18.93 12.08 18.24
CA ALA A 478 18.98 11.48 16.91
C ALA A 478 18.14 10.19 16.81
N SER A 479 17.39 10.04 15.74
CA SER A 479 16.63 8.84 15.41
C SER A 479 17.00 8.39 13.99
N LEU A 480 17.65 7.22 13.87
CA LEU A 480 18.15 6.67 12.61
C LEU A 480 17.45 5.35 12.31
N ASP A 481 16.75 5.29 11.17
CA ASP A 481 16.03 4.10 10.70
C ASP A 481 16.52 3.66 9.32
N THR A 482 16.89 2.40 9.14
CA THR A 482 17.15 1.82 7.81
C THR A 482 16.54 0.42 7.67
N ASN A 483 16.14 -0.01 6.47
CA ASN A 483 15.78 -1.43 6.27
C ASN A 483 17.02 -2.27 5.97
N ARG A 484 17.95 -1.76 5.15
CA ARG A 484 19.20 -2.43 4.82
C ARG A 484 20.35 -1.45 4.80
N GLY A 485 21.29 -1.64 5.72
CA GLY A 485 22.48 -0.82 5.84
C GLY A 485 22.94 -0.68 7.28
N ASP A 486 24.18 -0.23 7.42
CA ASP A 486 24.81 -0.02 8.71
C ASP A 486 24.42 1.35 9.27
N LEU A 487 24.29 1.42 10.59
CA LEU A 487 24.02 2.63 11.34
C LEU A 487 25.26 2.99 12.18
N ARG A 488 25.76 4.21 12.04
CA ARG A 488 26.86 4.73 12.87
C ARG A 488 26.47 6.06 13.50
N ALA A 489 26.64 6.16 14.81
CA ALA A 489 26.44 7.39 15.57
C ALA A 489 27.65 7.69 16.46
N GLU A 490 28.12 8.92 16.40
CA GLU A 490 29.30 9.40 17.13
C GLU A 490 29.00 10.76 17.75
N ASP A 491 29.31 10.93 19.04
CA ASP A 491 29.22 12.19 19.77
C ASP A 491 27.84 12.88 19.67
N VAL A 492 26.84 12.30 20.34
CA VAL A 492 25.46 12.82 20.39
C VAL A 492 25.13 13.28 21.81
N SER A 493 24.71 14.54 21.95
CA SER A 493 24.54 15.20 23.25
C SER A 493 23.29 14.77 24.07
N LYS A 494 22.31 14.13 23.43
CA LYS A 494 21.07 13.64 24.07
C LYS A 494 20.82 12.18 23.69
N GLU A 495 19.57 11.73 23.80
CA GLU A 495 19.14 10.38 23.47
C GLU A 495 19.31 10.03 21.99
N ILE A 496 19.53 8.74 21.72
CA ILE A 496 19.61 8.18 20.38
C ILE A 496 18.79 6.90 20.24
N SER A 497 18.08 6.80 19.11
CA SER A 497 17.36 5.58 18.70
C SER A 497 17.86 5.10 17.34
N LEU A 498 18.34 3.86 17.27
CA LEU A 498 18.96 3.23 16.10
C LEU A 498 18.20 1.96 15.73
N SER A 499 17.67 1.86 14.52
CA SER A 499 16.87 0.70 14.09
C SER A 499 17.21 0.24 12.68
N THR A 500 17.59 -1.02 12.53
CA THR A 500 17.81 -1.66 11.22
C THR A 500 17.19 -3.05 11.11
N GLN A 501 16.78 -3.48 9.91
CA GLN A 501 16.39 -4.89 9.71
C GLN A 501 17.62 -5.76 9.40
N VAL A 502 18.55 -5.24 8.60
CA VAL A 502 19.79 -5.93 8.22
C VAL A 502 20.92 -4.91 8.20
N GLY A 503 21.90 -5.08 9.07
CA GLY A 503 23.07 -4.21 9.16
C GLY A 503 23.61 -4.09 10.58
N HIS A 504 24.84 -3.62 10.68
CA HIS A 504 25.55 -3.40 11.93
C HIS A 504 25.18 -2.04 12.54
N ILE A 505 25.16 -1.97 13.86
CA ILE A 505 24.94 -0.73 14.60
C ILE A 505 26.19 -0.40 15.40
N GLN A 506 26.72 0.81 15.25
CA GLN A 506 27.81 1.33 16.05
C GLN A 506 27.40 2.65 16.71
N ALA A 507 27.55 2.75 18.03
CA ALA A 507 27.34 3.98 18.79
C ALA A 507 28.52 4.28 19.72
N SER A 508 29.00 5.52 19.74
CA SER A 508 30.09 5.96 20.61
C SER A 508 29.96 7.41 21.04
N GLY A 509 30.34 7.72 22.28
CA GLY A 509 30.32 9.10 22.78
C GLY A 509 28.90 9.67 22.95
N ILE A 510 27.92 8.82 23.26
CA ILE A 510 26.54 9.26 23.43
C ILE A 510 26.33 9.70 24.89
N VAL A 511 25.86 10.93 25.08
CA VAL A 511 25.64 11.49 26.41
C VAL A 511 24.31 11.03 26.98
N GLY A 512 23.24 10.95 26.20
CA GLY A 512 21.91 10.52 26.66
C GLY A 512 21.67 9.01 26.58
N ASP A 513 20.39 8.62 26.64
CA ASP A 513 19.96 7.22 26.55
C ASP A 513 20.19 6.64 25.14
N ILE A 514 20.55 5.34 25.08
CA ILE A 514 20.79 4.63 23.82
C ILE A 514 19.78 3.51 23.66
N GLU A 515 19.00 3.55 22.58
CA GLU A 515 18.19 2.43 22.10
C GLU A 515 18.72 1.95 20.74
N ALA A 516 19.10 0.68 20.62
CA ALA A 516 19.57 0.12 19.36
C ALA A 516 18.98 -1.28 19.08
N LYS A 517 18.37 -1.43 17.90
CA LYS A 517 17.63 -2.64 17.50
C LYS A 517 18.02 -3.11 16.11
N THR A 518 18.39 -4.37 15.97
CA THR A 518 18.62 -5.01 14.67
C THR A 518 18.02 -6.42 14.61
N ARG A 519 17.55 -6.88 13.44
CA ARG A 519 17.17 -8.30 13.29
C ARG A 519 18.34 -9.18 12.83
N ASN A 520 19.26 -8.61 12.08
CA ASN A 520 20.43 -9.33 11.59
C ASN A 520 21.62 -8.39 11.47
N GLY A 521 22.51 -8.46 12.44
CA GLY A 521 23.71 -7.64 12.53
C GLY A 521 24.23 -7.50 13.95
N ASN A 522 25.51 -7.14 14.03
CA ASN A 522 26.19 -6.91 15.30
C ASN A 522 25.91 -5.51 15.82
N ILE A 523 25.83 -5.38 17.14
CA ILE A 523 25.70 -4.10 17.84
C ILE A 523 26.99 -3.84 18.61
N LYS A 524 27.62 -2.69 18.39
CA LYS A 524 28.79 -2.23 19.14
C LYS A 524 28.51 -0.87 19.78
N VAL A 525 28.60 -0.82 21.11
CA VAL A 525 28.43 0.42 21.88
C VAL A 525 29.67 0.70 22.73
N MET A 526 30.16 1.93 22.68
CA MET A 526 31.34 2.37 23.43
C MET A 526 30.98 3.53 24.38
N ASN A 527 31.31 3.36 25.66
CA ASN A 527 31.11 4.30 26.76
C ASN A 527 29.67 4.85 26.87
N PRO A 528 28.65 3.98 27.02
CA PRO A 528 27.30 4.43 27.36
C PRO A 528 27.28 5.09 28.75
N LEU A 529 26.81 6.35 28.83
CA LEU A 529 26.78 7.11 30.09
C LEU A 529 25.48 6.96 30.88
N ASN A 530 24.35 6.73 30.20
CA ASN A 530 23.01 6.62 30.81
C ASN A 530 22.35 5.25 30.48
N ASN A 531 21.03 5.22 30.29
CA ASN A 531 20.30 3.97 30.05
C ASN A 531 20.68 3.39 28.68
N LEU A 532 20.72 2.06 28.61
CA LEU A 532 21.12 1.32 27.43
C LEU A 532 20.09 0.22 27.14
N SER A 533 19.56 0.17 25.92
CA SER A 533 18.63 -0.86 25.48
C SER A 533 19.09 -1.40 24.13
N LEU A 534 19.59 -2.65 24.12
CA LEU A 534 20.14 -3.30 22.94
C LEU A 534 19.34 -4.57 22.62
N GLU A 535 18.91 -4.71 21.37
CA GLU A 535 18.16 -5.88 20.93
C GLU A 535 18.69 -6.38 19.58
N THR A 536 19.12 -7.64 19.52
CA THR A 536 19.42 -8.32 18.26
C THR A 536 18.81 -9.72 18.19
N LEU A 537 18.32 -10.13 17.01
CA LEU A 537 17.90 -11.52 16.81
C LEU A 537 19.04 -12.41 16.33
N ASN A 538 19.90 -11.90 15.45
CA ASN A 538 21.07 -12.63 14.95
C ASN A 538 22.26 -11.67 14.88
N GLY A 539 23.19 -11.79 15.80
CA GLY A 539 24.41 -10.99 15.82
C GLY A 539 25.04 -10.92 17.20
N ALA A 540 26.32 -10.60 17.22
CA ALA A 540 27.05 -10.38 18.46
C ALA A 540 26.76 -8.97 19.02
N VAL A 541 26.72 -8.86 20.34
CA VAL A 541 26.63 -7.57 21.04
C VAL A 541 27.95 -7.33 21.75
N GLN A 542 28.57 -6.19 21.48
CA GLN A 542 29.78 -5.73 22.15
C GLN A 542 29.50 -4.41 22.86
N VAL A 543 29.64 -4.38 24.17
CA VAL A 543 29.57 -3.14 24.96
C VAL A 543 30.87 -2.97 25.71
N THR A 544 31.52 -1.82 25.54
CA THR A 544 32.70 -1.45 26.32
C THR A 544 32.36 -0.18 27.08
N SER A 545 32.48 -0.20 28.41
CA SER A 545 32.25 0.99 29.22
C SER A 545 33.28 1.15 30.32
N SER A 546 33.65 2.40 30.59
CA SER A 546 34.45 2.80 31.75
C SER A 546 33.60 3.14 32.98
N MET A 547 32.28 3.30 32.83
CA MET A 547 31.36 3.58 33.94
C MET A 547 29.95 3.04 33.63
N VAL A 548 29.15 2.82 34.66
CA VAL A 548 27.73 2.43 34.54
C VAL A 548 26.91 3.50 35.24
N GLY A 549 26.23 4.37 34.47
CA GLY A 549 25.43 5.49 35.00
C GLY A 549 23.93 5.36 34.74
N GLY A 550 23.43 4.18 34.38
CA GLY A 550 22.01 3.96 34.07
C GLY A 550 21.68 2.48 33.95
N ASN A 551 20.39 2.17 33.75
CA ASN A 551 19.92 0.80 33.63
C ASN A 551 20.16 0.26 32.22
N TRP A 552 20.70 -0.96 32.14
CA TRP A 552 21.04 -1.60 30.87
C TRP A 552 20.19 -2.84 30.66
N ASN A 553 19.58 -2.94 29.49
CA ASN A 553 18.87 -4.12 29.03
C ASN A 553 19.48 -4.58 27.71
N ILE A 554 20.02 -5.79 27.69
CA ILE A 554 20.75 -6.34 26.55
C ILE A 554 20.15 -7.69 26.20
N TYR A 555 19.61 -7.81 24.99
CA TYR A 555 19.00 -9.02 24.49
C TYR A 555 19.64 -9.47 23.16
N SER A 556 20.06 -10.74 23.10
CA SER A 556 20.48 -11.40 21.86
C SER A 556 19.86 -12.79 21.73
N ALA A 557 19.05 -13.00 20.70
CA ALA A 557 18.46 -14.31 20.48
C ALA A 557 19.46 -15.34 19.93
N VAL A 558 20.42 -14.94 19.10
CA VAL A 558 21.50 -15.78 18.57
C VAL A 558 22.74 -14.91 18.34
N GLY A 559 23.81 -15.18 19.08
CA GLY A 559 25.09 -14.48 18.96
C GLY A 559 25.66 -14.07 20.31
N ASP A 560 26.98 -13.99 20.38
CA ASP A 560 27.71 -13.84 21.63
C ASP A 560 27.58 -12.41 22.18
N ILE A 561 27.46 -12.31 23.50
CA ILE A 561 27.39 -11.05 24.21
C ILE A 561 28.72 -10.85 24.94
N ASN A 562 29.46 -9.82 24.54
CA ASN A 562 30.74 -9.43 25.12
C ASN A 562 30.59 -8.08 25.82
N LEU A 563 30.70 -8.07 27.15
CA LEU A 563 30.67 -6.86 27.95
C LEU A 563 32.04 -6.61 28.56
N SER A 564 32.52 -5.38 28.47
CA SER A 564 33.68 -4.91 29.24
C SER A 564 33.18 -3.87 30.24
N LEU A 565 33.22 -4.21 31.52
CA LEU A 565 32.68 -3.42 32.62
C LEU A 565 33.80 -2.96 33.56
N PRO A 566 33.68 -1.80 34.22
CA PRO A 566 34.67 -1.35 35.21
C PRO A 566 34.68 -2.27 36.43
N GLU A 567 35.82 -2.35 37.13
CA GLU A 567 35.93 -3.08 38.41
C GLU A 567 35.19 -2.34 39.54
N ASP A 568 35.23 -1.01 39.50
CA ASP A 568 34.57 -0.12 40.45
C ASP A 568 33.28 0.47 39.86
N GLY A 569 32.20 0.47 40.64
CA GLY A 569 30.91 1.06 40.26
C GLY A 569 29.77 0.62 41.18
N ASP A 570 28.56 1.15 40.93
CA ASP A 570 27.35 0.86 41.72
C ASP A 570 26.28 0.19 40.85
N TYR A 571 26.43 -1.10 40.57
CA TYR A 571 25.46 -1.83 39.74
C TYR A 571 25.26 -3.28 40.14
N THR A 572 24.05 -3.77 39.89
CA THR A 572 23.68 -5.18 40.00
C THR A 572 23.59 -5.78 38.61
N LEU A 573 24.27 -6.91 38.40
CA LEU A 573 24.25 -7.66 37.15
C LEU A 573 23.41 -8.92 37.30
N GLU A 574 22.44 -9.08 36.40
CA GLU A 574 21.61 -10.27 36.25
C GLU A 574 21.68 -10.70 34.77
N GLY A 575 22.36 -11.81 34.50
CA GLY A 575 22.50 -12.36 33.16
C GLY A 575 22.03 -13.80 33.07
N SER A 576 21.47 -14.21 31.94
CA SER A 576 21.11 -15.60 31.67
C SER A 576 21.53 -16.04 30.26
N SER A 577 21.94 -17.31 30.13
CA SER A 577 22.20 -17.93 28.83
C SER A 577 21.62 -19.34 28.69
N THR A 578 20.79 -19.56 27.68
CA THR A 578 20.09 -20.84 27.45
C THR A 578 21.02 -21.96 26.98
N TYR A 579 21.95 -21.70 26.04
CA TYR A 579 22.77 -22.74 25.42
C TYR A 579 24.28 -22.48 25.50
N GLY A 580 24.73 -21.24 25.61
CA GLY A 580 26.15 -20.88 25.70
C GLY A 580 26.76 -21.03 27.09
N ASN A 581 28.06 -20.77 27.15
CA ASN A 581 28.87 -20.71 28.37
C ASN A 581 28.83 -19.30 28.97
N LEU A 582 28.92 -19.24 30.29
CA LEU A 582 29.03 -17.99 31.04
C LEU A 582 30.47 -17.87 31.56
N ASN A 583 31.18 -16.83 31.14
CA ASN A 583 32.52 -16.53 31.65
C ASN A 583 32.58 -15.09 32.19
N SER A 584 33.25 -14.90 33.32
CA SER A 584 33.40 -13.60 33.95
C SER A 584 34.78 -13.47 34.58
N GLU A 585 35.48 -12.39 34.26
CA GLU A 585 36.72 -11.97 34.93
C GLU A 585 36.42 -11.24 36.26
N LEU A 586 35.21 -10.67 36.38
CA LEU A 586 34.72 -10.02 37.60
C LEU A 586 34.15 -11.06 38.58
N PRO A 587 34.15 -10.79 39.91
CA PRO A 587 33.80 -11.74 40.97
C PRO A 587 32.28 -12.01 41.08
N PHE A 588 31.64 -12.38 39.97
CA PHE A 588 30.22 -12.73 39.91
C PHE A 588 29.97 -14.21 40.16
N THR A 589 28.82 -14.53 40.78
CA THR A 589 28.43 -15.90 41.04
C THR A 589 27.73 -16.48 39.82
N VAL A 590 28.28 -17.56 39.26
CA VAL A 590 27.67 -18.29 38.14
C VAL A 590 27.01 -19.57 38.68
N LYS A 591 25.69 -19.68 38.53
CA LYS A 591 24.92 -20.86 38.96
C LYS A 591 23.74 -21.09 38.03
N ASN A 592 23.45 -22.35 37.70
CA ASN A 592 22.26 -22.74 36.91
C ASN A 592 22.11 -21.98 35.58
N ARG A 593 23.22 -21.64 34.90
CA ARG A 593 23.21 -20.84 33.65
C ARG A 593 22.70 -19.40 33.81
N GLU A 594 22.74 -18.92 35.04
CA GLU A 594 22.56 -17.52 35.39
C GLU A 594 23.86 -16.99 36.00
N ILE A 595 24.14 -15.72 35.75
CA ILE A 595 25.23 -14.96 36.36
C ILE A 595 24.62 -13.81 37.16
N GLN A 596 24.98 -13.73 38.44
CA GLN A 596 24.47 -12.73 39.35
C GLN A 596 25.58 -12.16 40.22
N GLY A 597 25.51 -10.87 40.49
CA GLY A 597 26.29 -10.23 41.52
C GLY A 597 26.10 -8.72 41.57
N THR A 598 26.64 -8.12 42.61
CA THR A 598 26.51 -6.69 42.87
C THR A 598 27.89 -6.10 43.08
N VAL A 599 28.16 -4.99 42.41
CA VAL A 599 29.32 -4.13 42.61
C VAL A 599 28.83 -2.86 43.30
N GLY A 600 29.51 -2.44 44.38
CA GLY A 600 29.12 -1.27 45.16
C GLY A 600 27.78 -1.41 45.88
N GLU A 601 26.97 -0.34 45.89
CA GLU A 601 25.63 -0.32 46.50
C GLU A 601 24.52 -0.86 45.58
N GLY A 602 24.82 -1.08 44.30
CA GLY A 602 23.87 -1.64 43.33
C GLY A 602 22.77 -0.67 42.86
N GLU A 603 23.08 0.62 42.71
CA GLU A 603 22.14 1.67 42.26
C GLU A 603 21.53 1.37 40.87
N TYR A 604 22.35 0.93 39.92
CA TYR A 604 21.92 0.63 38.55
C TYR A 604 21.76 -0.87 38.28
N LYS A 605 20.83 -1.24 37.41
CA LYS A 605 20.58 -2.64 37.04
C LYS A 605 21.03 -2.94 35.62
N ILE A 606 21.83 -3.99 35.46
CA ILE A 606 22.23 -4.56 34.17
C ILE A 606 21.53 -5.91 34.00
N THR A 607 20.62 -6.00 33.05
CA THR A 607 19.90 -7.22 32.68
C THR A 607 20.36 -7.71 31.31
N ILE A 608 20.75 -8.98 31.25
CA ILE A 608 21.29 -9.60 30.04
C ILE A 608 20.55 -10.90 29.77
N GLU A 609 19.99 -11.02 28.58
CA GLU A 609 19.30 -12.21 28.10
C GLU A 609 19.92 -12.67 26.79
N GLY A 610 20.62 -13.81 26.83
CA GLY A 610 21.27 -14.40 25.68
C GLY A 610 20.89 -15.87 25.50
N ASN A 611 21.09 -16.40 24.30
CA ASN A 611 21.07 -17.86 24.09
C ASN A 611 22.45 -18.46 23.81
N SER A 612 23.43 -17.63 23.45
CA SER A 612 24.82 -18.01 23.11
C SER A 612 25.81 -17.65 24.23
N ASP A 613 27.11 -17.56 23.95
CA ASP A 613 28.10 -17.31 25.00
C ASP A 613 27.94 -15.89 25.55
N LEU A 614 28.06 -15.75 26.88
CA LEU A 614 28.10 -14.47 27.57
C LEU A 614 29.44 -14.33 28.28
N ILE A 615 30.20 -13.33 27.85
CA ILE A 615 31.56 -13.05 28.32
C ILE A 615 31.57 -11.66 28.95
N ILE A 616 31.97 -11.61 30.22
CA ILE A 616 32.16 -10.37 30.96
C ILE A 616 33.64 -10.22 31.28
N ASN A 617 34.25 -9.21 30.67
CA ASN A 617 35.65 -8.85 30.88
C ASN A 617 35.74 -7.63 31.79
N GLN A 618 36.87 -7.52 32.49
CA GLN A 618 37.22 -6.29 33.18
C GLN A 618 37.71 -5.24 32.17
N THR A 619 37.17 -4.03 32.21
CA THR A 619 37.68 -2.90 31.42
C THR A 619 39.07 -2.54 31.94
N GLN A 620 40.10 -2.87 31.16
CA GLN A 620 41.46 -2.40 31.38
C GLN A 620 41.53 -0.91 31.01
N MET A 621 41.85 -0.05 31.97
CA MET A 621 42.15 1.36 31.71
C MET A 621 43.39 1.42 30.81
N THR A 622 43.22 1.68 29.51
CA THR A 622 44.36 2.06 28.67
C THR A 622 44.70 3.51 29.01
N GLU A 623 45.67 3.72 29.90
CA GLU A 623 46.35 5.01 30.01
C GLU A 623 46.97 5.34 28.65
N GLY A 624 46.40 6.35 27.98
CA GLY A 624 46.75 6.70 26.61
C GLY A 624 46.52 8.17 26.32
N ILE A 625 47.25 9.05 27.02
CA ILE A 625 47.51 10.41 26.54
C ILE A 625 49.03 10.62 26.51
N SER A 626 49.59 10.37 25.33
CA SER A 626 50.51 11.27 24.62
C SER A 626 51.22 12.33 25.48
N GLU A 627 52.39 12.00 26.03
CA GLU A 627 53.46 12.97 26.16
C GLU A 627 53.90 13.38 24.75
N GLN A 628 53.29 14.43 24.22
CA GLN A 628 53.91 15.20 23.15
C GLN A 628 55.16 15.85 23.74
N GLN A 629 56.31 15.27 23.42
CA GLN A 629 57.59 15.97 23.44
C GLN A 629 57.45 17.27 22.63
N THR A 630 57.35 18.37 23.35
CA THR A 630 57.56 19.72 22.85
C THR A 630 59.02 19.83 22.42
N THR A 631 59.26 19.72 21.12
CA THR A 631 60.50 20.24 20.53
C THR A 631 60.24 21.68 20.12
N PRO A 632 60.97 22.68 20.65
CA PRO A 632 60.84 24.06 20.19
C PRO A 632 61.51 24.18 18.81
N ARG A 633 60.74 24.58 17.80
CA ARG A 633 61.28 25.14 16.56
C ARG A 633 61.52 26.63 16.81
N ASP A 634 62.72 26.92 17.27
CA ASP A 634 63.37 28.20 16.99
C ASP A 634 63.97 28.15 15.58
N GLU A 635 63.88 29.32 14.93
CA GLU A 635 64.71 29.84 13.83
C GLU A 635 64.45 29.41 12.35
N LEU A 636 64.15 30.47 11.59
CA LEU A 636 64.26 30.73 10.14
C LEU A 636 63.09 30.37 9.20
#